data_AF-A0AAJ2SD14-F1
#
_entry.id   AF-A0AAJ2SD14-F1
#
_cell.length_a   1.000
_cell.length_b   1.000
_cell.length_c   1.000
_cell.angle_alpha   90.00
_cell.angle_beta   90.00
_cell.angle_gamma   90.00
#
_symmetry.space_group_name_H-M   'P 1'
#
loop_
_entity.id
_entity.type
_entity.pdbx_description
1 polymer ?
#
loop_
_entity_poly.entity_id
_entity_poly.type
_entity_poly.pdbx_seq_one_letter_code
_entity_poly.pdbx_strand_id
1 'polypeptide(L)'
;MIGQFLKKLQTNWSIILVFIIIGILCGLKAFFTWGGDWKTQTVLYRNIDNKNKTINFQLRADRFAFGYKKRIVGIYHLAPFMEWTTDVDTLYLDQSKWEKVNLQLNKMKLK
;
A
#
# COMPACT_ATOMS: atom_id res chain seq x y z
N MET A 1 32.09 -13.49 -34.52
CA MET A 1 30.75 -12.87 -34.69
C MET A 1 30.31 -12.01 -33.51
N ILE A 2 30.55 -12.40 -32.24
CA ILE A 2 30.09 -11.66 -31.05
C ILE A 2 30.78 -10.29 -30.84
N GLY A 3 32.09 -10.18 -31.14
CA GLY A 3 32.85 -8.94 -30.95
C GLY A 3 32.48 -7.77 -31.88
N GLN A 4 31.99 -8.05 -33.10
CA GLN A 4 31.49 -7.01 -34.01
C GLN A 4 30.13 -6.46 -33.54
N PHE A 5 29.30 -7.30 -32.92
CA PHE A 5 28.02 -6.90 -32.36
C PHE A 5 28.19 -5.97 -31.14
N LEU A 6 29.17 -6.27 -30.28
CA LEU A 6 29.55 -5.44 -29.13
C LEU A 6 30.13 -4.08 -29.54
N LYS A 7 30.98 -4.03 -30.58
CA LYS A 7 31.50 -2.76 -31.13
C LYS A 7 30.39 -1.88 -31.72
N LYS A 8 29.38 -2.48 -32.36
CA LYS A 8 28.22 -1.76 -32.90
C LYS A 8 27.35 -1.18 -31.79
N LEU A 9 27.24 -1.89 -30.66
CA LEU A 9 26.57 -1.45 -29.43
C LEU A 9 27.31 -0.33 -28.66
N GLN A 10 28.60 -0.10 -28.92
CA GLN A 10 29.41 0.94 -28.27
C GLN A 10 29.29 2.32 -28.92
N THR A 11 28.43 2.48 -29.94
CA THR A 11 28.13 3.79 -30.51
C THR A 11 27.36 4.61 -29.46
N ASN A 12 27.69 5.89 -29.24
CA ASN A 12 27.00 6.76 -28.27
C ASN A 12 25.46 6.71 -28.38
N TRP A 13 24.94 6.51 -29.60
CA TRP A 13 23.54 6.28 -29.90
C TRP A 13 22.94 5.03 -29.27
N SER A 14 23.65 3.91 -29.30
CA SER A 14 23.23 2.66 -28.68
C SER A 14 23.18 2.77 -27.16
N ILE A 15 24.12 3.51 -26.56
CA ILE A 15 24.12 3.80 -25.11
C ILE A 15 22.88 4.62 -24.72
N ILE A 16 22.57 5.68 -25.47
CA ILE A 16 21.38 6.52 -25.24
C ILE A 16 20.09 5.69 -25.36
N LEU A 17 19.98 4.85 -26.39
CA LEU A 17 18.83 3.98 -26.58
C LEU A 17 18.62 3.02 -25.40
N VAL A 18 19.70 2.44 -24.86
CA VAL A 18 19.62 1.57 -23.69
C VAL A 18 19.11 2.33 -22.47
N PHE A 19 19.59 3.55 -22.21
CA PHE A 19 19.10 4.37 -21.10
C PHE A 19 17.61 4.75 -21.26
N ILE A 20 17.18 5.07 -22.48
CA ILE A 20 15.75 5.34 -22.75
C ILE A 20 14.90 4.11 -22.46
N ILE A 21 15.31 2.93 -22.93
CA ILE A 21 14.58 1.68 -22.70
C ILE A 21 14.50 1.38 -21.20
N ILE A 22 15.62 1.50 -20.47
CA ILE A 22 15.64 1.29 -19.01
C ILE A 22 14.72 2.30 -18.31
N GLY A 23 14.76 3.57 -18.71
CA GLY A 23 13.91 4.62 -18.16
C GLY A 23 12.42 4.31 -18.35
N ILE A 24 12.03 3.88 -19.55
CA ILE A 24 10.65 3.46 -19.85
C ILE A 24 10.26 2.25 -19.01
N LEU A 25 11.10 1.22 -18.93
CA LEU A 25 10.81 0.00 -18.15
C LEU A 25 10.65 0.31 -16.66
N CYS A 26 11.53 1.14 -16.10
CA CYS A 26 11.43 1.60 -14.71
C CYS A 26 10.16 2.43 -14.49
N GLY A 27 9.85 3.36 -15.40
CA GLY A 27 8.64 4.18 -15.35
C GLY A 27 7.36 3.34 -15.39
N LEU A 28 7.29 2.38 -16.32
CA LEU A 28 6.17 1.44 -16.41
C LEU A 28 6.05 0.59 -15.15
N LYS A 29 7.16 0.02 -14.65
CA LYS A 29 7.15 -0.77 -13.41
C LYS A 29 6.66 0.07 -12.23
N ALA A 30 7.16 1.28 -12.05
CA ALA A 30 6.71 2.18 -11.00
C ALA A 30 5.22 2.51 -11.16
N PHE A 31 4.77 2.77 -12.38
CA PHE A 31 3.36 3.04 -12.67
C PHE A 31 2.45 1.85 -12.38
N PHE A 32 2.85 0.62 -12.70
CA PHE A 32 2.02 -0.56 -12.44
C PHE A 32 2.05 -1.00 -10.97
N THR A 33 3.16 -0.77 -10.26
CA THR A 33 3.32 -1.17 -8.85
C THR A 33 2.79 -0.13 -7.86
N TRP A 34 2.74 1.15 -8.25
CA TRP A 34 2.28 2.21 -7.35
C TRP A 34 0.76 2.11 -7.14
N GLY A 35 0.37 1.78 -5.91
CA GLY A 35 -1.03 1.77 -5.47
C GLY A 35 -1.39 3.04 -4.71
N GLY A 36 -2.69 3.37 -4.68
CA GLY A 36 -3.18 4.47 -3.83
C GLY A 36 -2.89 4.24 -2.35
N ASP A 37 -2.94 5.30 -1.56
CA ASP A 37 -2.77 5.18 -0.12
C ASP A 37 -3.97 4.46 0.53
N TRP A 38 -3.72 3.70 1.59
CA TRP A 38 -4.80 3.08 2.38
C TRP A 38 -5.42 4.12 3.29
N LYS A 39 -6.75 4.27 3.24
CA LYS A 39 -7.48 5.23 4.06
C LYS A 39 -8.46 4.51 4.97
N THR A 40 -8.35 4.78 6.27
CA THR A 40 -9.29 4.28 7.28
C THR A 40 -10.67 4.89 7.07
N GLN A 41 -11.68 4.02 6.94
CA GLN A 41 -13.08 4.43 6.91
C GLN A 41 -13.74 4.27 8.27
N THR A 42 -13.48 3.14 8.93
CA THR A 42 -14.11 2.81 10.21
C THR A 42 -13.08 2.20 11.15
N VAL A 43 -13.06 2.65 12.40
CA VAL A 43 -12.34 1.99 13.49
C VAL A 43 -13.30 0.99 14.11
N LEU A 44 -13.08 -0.30 13.88
CA LEU A 44 -13.96 -1.36 14.34
C LEU A 44 -13.76 -1.62 15.83
N TYR A 45 -12.50 -1.79 16.23
CA TYR A 45 -12.14 -2.10 17.61
C TYR A 45 -11.00 -1.21 18.10
N ARG A 46 -10.98 -0.98 19.40
CA ARG A 46 -9.88 -0.34 20.12
C ARG A 46 -9.46 -1.26 21.25
N ASN A 47 -8.15 -1.40 21.46
CA ASN A 47 -7.66 -2.20 22.57
C ASN A 47 -7.93 -1.47 23.89
N ILE A 48 -8.38 -2.21 24.90
CA ILE A 48 -8.78 -1.67 26.21
C ILE A 48 -7.56 -1.18 27.00
N ASP A 49 -6.49 -1.98 27.01
CA ASP A 49 -5.27 -1.68 27.75
C ASP A 49 -4.41 -0.60 27.06
N ASN A 50 -4.41 -0.59 25.72
CA ASN A 50 -3.57 0.29 24.93
C ASN A 50 -4.36 0.96 23.80
N LYS A 51 -4.75 2.22 24.03
CA LYS A 51 -5.52 3.03 23.08
C LYS A 51 -4.79 3.31 21.76
N ASN A 52 -3.46 3.11 21.69
CA ASN A 52 -2.70 3.24 20.44
C ASN A 52 -2.85 2.02 19.53
N LYS A 53 -3.44 0.92 20.01
CA LYS A 53 -3.77 -0.26 19.20
C LYS A 53 -5.23 -0.22 18.78
N THR A 54 -5.46 -0.20 17.48
CA THR A 54 -6.80 -0.15 16.88
C THR A 54 -6.93 -1.19 15.77
N ILE A 55 -8.15 -1.66 15.50
CA ILE A 55 -8.44 -2.49 14.33
C ILE A 55 -9.30 -1.66 13.41
N ASN A 56 -8.77 -1.42 12.22
CA ASN A 56 -9.29 -0.45 11.28
C ASN A 56 -9.72 -1.12 10.00
N PHE A 57 -10.92 -0.77 9.55
CA PHE A 57 -11.39 -1.05 8.22
C PHE A 57 -10.86 0.03 7.28
N GLN A 58 -10.01 -0.39 6.35
CA GLN A 58 -9.36 0.49 5.39
C GLN A 58 -9.83 0.19 3.98
N LEU A 59 -9.93 1.26 3.20
CA LEU A 59 -10.19 1.21 1.78
C LEU A 59 -9.02 1.83 1.02
N ARG A 60 -8.78 1.29 -0.17
CA ARG A 60 -7.85 1.83 -1.15
C ARG A 60 -8.51 1.82 -2.51
N ALA A 61 -8.42 2.93 -3.24
CA ALA A 61 -8.86 2.98 -4.63
C ALA A 61 -7.99 2.02 -5.45
N ASP A 62 -8.65 1.14 -6.22
CA ASP A 62 -7.93 0.33 -7.19
C ASP A 62 -7.64 1.18 -8.44
N ARG A 63 -6.47 0.97 -9.06
CA ARG A 63 -6.08 1.71 -10.27
C ARG A 63 -6.72 1.12 -11.52
N PHE A 64 -6.95 -0.19 -11.53
CA PHE A 64 -7.42 -0.94 -12.70
C PHE A 64 -8.84 -1.48 -12.55
N ALA A 65 -9.48 -1.25 -11.40
CA ALA A 65 -10.88 -1.63 -11.19
C ALA A 65 -11.68 -0.39 -10.76
N PHE A 66 -12.89 -0.26 -11.30
CA PHE A 66 -13.89 0.70 -10.82
C PHE A 66 -14.41 0.23 -9.45
N GLY A 67 -13.60 0.41 -8.40
CA GLY A 67 -13.93 -0.06 -7.07
C GLY A 67 -12.84 0.22 -6.02
N TYR A 68 -13.10 -0.25 -4.81
CA TYR A 68 -12.19 -0.11 -3.67
C TYR A 68 -11.76 -1.48 -3.17
N LYS A 69 -10.45 -1.66 -3.01
CA LYS A 69 -9.92 -2.78 -2.23
C LYS A 69 -10.21 -2.51 -0.76
N LYS A 70 -10.69 -3.55 -0.07
CA LYS A 70 -11.09 -3.51 1.33
C LYS A 70 -10.15 -4.38 2.14
N ARG A 71 -9.73 -3.92 3.31
CA ARG A 71 -8.99 -4.76 4.26
C ARG A 71 -9.32 -4.38 5.70
N ILE A 72 -9.21 -5.35 6.59
CA ILE A 72 -9.28 -5.16 8.04
C ILE A 72 -7.87 -5.41 8.56
N VAL A 73 -7.29 -4.41 9.24
CA VAL A 73 -5.92 -4.49 9.74
C VAL A 73 -5.85 -3.94 11.16
N GLY A 74 -5.01 -4.56 11.99
CA GLY A 74 -4.58 -4.01 13.25
C GLY A 74 -3.53 -2.94 13.00
N ILE A 75 -3.71 -1.76 13.59
CA ILE A 75 -2.78 -0.64 13.55
C ILE A 75 -2.30 -0.38 14.96
N TYR A 76 -0.99 -0.34 15.13
CA TYR A 76 -0.34 0.15 16.33
C TYR A 76 0.37 1.48 16.02
N HIS A 77 -0.14 2.56 16.62
CA HIS A 77 0.42 3.89 16.48
C HIS A 77 1.65 4.03 17.40
N LEU A 78 2.84 3.92 16.81
CA LEU A 78 4.12 4.06 17.51
C LEU A 78 4.47 5.53 17.71
N ALA A 79 4.28 6.35 16.69
CA ALA A 79 4.53 7.79 16.70
C ALA A 79 3.66 8.50 15.66
N PRO A 80 3.60 9.85 15.65
CA PRO A 80 2.99 10.58 14.55
C PRO A 80 3.59 10.13 13.21
N PHE A 81 2.74 9.76 12.25
CA PHE A 81 3.11 9.24 10.92
C PHE A 81 3.82 7.87 10.89
N MET A 82 4.03 7.20 12.03
CA MET A 82 4.59 5.85 12.10
C MET A 82 3.56 4.87 12.65
N GLU A 83 3.07 4.01 11.76
CA GLU A 83 2.03 3.03 12.03
C GLU A 83 2.56 1.63 11.73
N TRP A 84 2.47 0.73 12.70
CA TRP A 84 2.74 -0.68 12.49
C TRP A 84 1.44 -1.39 12.15
N THR A 85 1.36 -1.96 10.94
CA THR A 85 0.18 -2.68 10.47
C THR A 85 0.39 -4.19 10.58
N THR A 86 -0.56 -4.88 11.21
CA THR A 86 -0.64 -6.34 11.22
C THR A 86 -1.97 -6.79 10.64
N ASP A 87 -1.96 -7.89 9.91
CA ASP A 87 -3.21 -8.56 9.56
C ASP A 87 -3.81 -9.17 10.83
N VAL A 88 -5.12 -9.04 10.98
CA VAL A 88 -5.85 -9.53 12.15
C VAL A 88 -7.06 -10.30 11.67
N ASP A 89 -7.20 -11.52 12.17
CA ASP A 89 -8.43 -12.29 12.01
C ASP A 89 -9.45 -11.85 13.06
N THR A 90 -10.54 -11.23 12.62
CA THR A 90 -11.61 -10.77 13.50
C THR A 90 -12.51 -11.90 14.01
N LEU A 91 -12.41 -13.12 13.45
CA LEU A 91 -13.24 -14.25 13.86
C LEU A 91 -12.84 -14.81 15.24
N TYR A 92 -11.56 -14.71 15.60
CA TYR A 92 -11.00 -15.23 16.85
C TYR A 92 -10.54 -14.11 17.81
N LEU A 93 -11.21 -12.96 17.76
CA LEU A 93 -10.80 -11.80 18.54
C LEU A 93 -11.14 -11.97 20.03
N ASP A 94 -10.14 -11.80 20.89
CA ASP A 94 -10.31 -11.81 22.35
C ASP A 94 -11.11 -10.59 22.83
N GLN A 95 -12.39 -10.78 23.13
CA GLN A 95 -13.29 -9.72 23.57
C GLN A 95 -12.89 -9.09 24.91
N SER A 96 -12.05 -9.75 25.72
CA SER A 96 -11.58 -9.19 26.99
C SER A 96 -10.55 -8.07 26.80
N LYS A 97 -9.89 -8.02 25.63
CA LYS A 97 -8.83 -7.05 25.30
C LYS A 97 -9.27 -5.99 24.30
N TRP A 98 -10.38 -6.21 23.62
CA TRP A 98 -10.83 -5.39 22.50
C TRP A 98 -12.24 -4.88 22.72
N GLU A 99 -12.37 -3.55 22.77
CA GLU A 99 -13.64 -2.86 22.83
C GLU A 99 -14.11 -2.55 21.40
N LYS A 100 -15.38 -2.84 21.11
CA LYS A 100 -15.99 -2.53 19.82
C LYS A 100 -16.46 -1.08 19.82
N VAL A 101 -15.87 -0.25 18.96
CA VAL A 101 -16.14 1.20 18.92
C VAL A 101 -16.96 1.60 17.69
N ASN A 102 -16.75 0.93 16.54
CA ASN A 102 -17.40 1.25 15.25
C ASN A 102 -17.38 2.75 14.88
N LEU A 103 -16.28 3.46 15.16
CA LEU A 103 -16.17 4.88 14.87
C LEU A 103 -15.97 5.11 13.37
N GLN A 104 -16.91 5.79 12.72
CA GLN A 104 -16.80 6.17 11.31
C GLN A 104 -15.95 7.44 11.18
N LEU A 105 -14.82 7.33 10.46
CA LEU A 105 -13.95 8.45 10.14
C LEU A 105 -14.13 8.93 8.70
N ASN A 106 -14.54 8.03 7.80
CA ASN A 106 -14.77 8.29 6.38
C ASN A 106 -13.67 9.18 5.75
N LYS A 107 -12.40 8.80 5.89
CA LYS A 107 -11.28 9.64 5.40
C LYS A 107 -11.30 9.85 3.88
N MET A 108 -12.00 8.99 3.14
CA MET A 108 -12.14 9.15 1.69
C MET A 108 -13.33 10.01 1.28
N LYS A 109 -14.13 10.52 2.23
CA LYS A 109 -15.33 11.33 1.99
C LYS A 109 -16.30 10.67 1.01
N LEU A 110 -16.44 9.35 1.09
CA LEU A 110 -17.41 8.61 0.30
C LEU A 110 -18.80 8.83 0.93
N LYS A 111 -19.77 9.24 0.13
CA LYS A 111 -21.16 9.46 0.59
C LYS A 111 -21.87 8.14 0.92
#